data_AF-A0A1Q3SH45-F1
#
_entry.id   AF-A0A1Q3SH45-F1
#
_cell.length_a   1.000
_cell.length_b   1.000
_cell.length_c   1.000
_cell.angle_alpha   90.00
_cell.angle_beta   90.00
_cell.angle_gamma   90.00
#
_symmetry.space_group_name_H-M   'P 1'
#
loop_
_entity.id
_entity.type
_entity.pdbx_description
1 polymer ?
#
loop_
_entity_poly.entity_id
_entity_poly.type
_entity_poly.pdbx_seq_one_letter_code
_entity_poly.pdbx_strand_id
1 'polypeptide(L)'
;MEKIKLLNGWSNRKETLPPADPVRLYLAWPDSGPPPALSASPPALTAFPDATALRLYLTADLFSRLAQRTGRRVQLVDRPEAAQLVVASEPSRGRSGLWLKVAAPVSTGDLTGFSLDEIRLYFYSNAPYSSSLKIGPDTLAGARAAFSRLKDYVRRFQSGENAQALPNLEKAPGSVAEWRDSFYNLLCEDLGTPRALATIWMLLQSELPDSSKLALLTDFAGVLGLSRGLGLPEMAARPLRPQSGEREKPAQNRPEPTSPRRPERPEPPRNRAMVTGVEGRTRPQPGFSKDGKPQPGQRNGNPAKASPTEETAVRRINRSQDVRSYLNEPDRFDFSISLVAYDNLPEIRTTVESILKILPRSVRSLEVIVAEMNGSERVFEYLAPLAQGYANFRVVYAQTNLGEAAGRNIALRQSRGKYLLLLDAGLRLTGDYFEDLWRECDQLSGQTPALFGAYPVTLLRDGSHLTGYDLASTTKDAAVAAEAFEGSVLCIRRSLIEEAGFMDEHFRFPYALGLDYSYSFKDKGFALKVSPVLEKMVERPAGFARPVYGLSPEQQERQRQRNWQLFLRSWGLEDRER
;
A
#
# COMPACT_ATOMS: atom_id res chain seq x y z
N MET A 1 40.93 -12.49 41.41
CA MET A 1 40.45 -13.69 40.68
C MET A 1 39.33 -13.21 39.78
N GLU A 2 39.59 -13.10 38.47
CA GLU A 2 39.20 -14.06 37.41
C GLU A 2 37.77 -13.78 36.88
N LYS A 3 37.51 -13.59 35.57
CA LYS A 3 38.39 -13.48 34.39
C LYS A 3 37.67 -12.68 33.26
N ILE A 4 38.37 -11.69 32.68
CA ILE A 4 38.46 -11.30 31.24
C ILE A 4 37.14 -11.01 30.48
N LYS A 5 36.81 -9.80 29.97
CA LYS A 5 37.46 -8.76 29.11
C LYS A 5 37.49 -9.02 27.57
N LEU A 6 36.82 -8.10 26.85
CA LEU A 6 37.14 -7.52 25.53
C LEU A 6 37.26 -8.42 24.29
N LEU A 7 36.55 -8.03 23.21
CA LEU A 7 37.20 -7.48 22.01
C LEU A 7 36.21 -6.72 21.10
N ASN A 8 36.42 -5.41 20.95
CA ASN A 8 36.06 -4.69 19.72
C ASN A 8 37.21 -4.89 18.72
N GLY A 9 36.91 -5.09 17.44
CA GLY A 9 37.93 -5.06 16.40
C GLY A 9 37.53 -5.76 15.10
N TRP A 10 37.28 -4.99 14.04
CA TRP A 10 37.32 -5.52 12.68
C TRP A 10 38.71 -6.05 12.34
N SER A 11 38.81 -7.23 11.72
CA SER A 11 39.93 -7.54 10.84
C SER A 11 39.49 -8.48 9.71
N ASN A 12 40.01 -8.22 8.51
CA ASN A 12 39.83 -9.09 7.35
C ASN A 12 40.39 -10.49 7.60
N ARG A 13 39.57 -11.53 7.40
CA ARG A 13 40.02 -12.82 6.85
C ARG A 13 38.84 -13.63 6.31
N LYS A 14 39.04 -14.27 5.16
CA LYS A 14 38.16 -15.33 4.64
C LYS A 14 38.41 -16.58 5.48
N GLU A 15 37.38 -17.22 6.01
CA GLU A 15 37.38 -18.66 6.27
C GLU A 15 35.95 -19.18 6.50
N THR A 16 35.74 -20.45 6.17
CA THR A 16 34.43 -21.08 5.95
C THR A 16 33.87 -21.75 7.21
N LEU A 17 32.60 -21.49 7.52
CA LEU A 17 31.83 -22.26 8.51
C LEU A 17 31.21 -23.52 7.88
N PRO A 18 31.00 -24.60 8.66
CA PRO A 18 30.52 -25.89 8.15
C PRO A 18 29.01 -25.89 7.82
N PRO A 19 28.52 -26.82 6.97
CA PRO A 19 27.11 -26.90 6.63
C PRO A 19 26.32 -27.63 7.72
N ALA A 20 25.46 -26.92 8.45
CA ALA A 20 24.50 -27.50 9.37
C ALA A 20 23.11 -26.83 9.25
N ASP A 21 22.11 -27.70 9.12
CA ASP A 21 20.67 -27.58 9.40
C ASP A 21 19.80 -26.47 8.76
N PRO A 22 18.70 -26.85 8.07
CA PRO A 22 17.66 -25.93 7.63
C PRO A 22 16.60 -25.66 8.72
N VAL A 23 16.29 -24.37 8.89
CA VAL A 23 15.06 -23.78 9.45
C VAL A 23 14.77 -24.02 10.95
N ARG A 24 14.82 -22.92 11.72
CA ARG A 24 13.89 -22.68 12.83
C ARG A 24 13.13 -21.38 12.60
N LEU A 25 11.82 -21.48 12.45
CA LEU A 25 10.87 -20.38 12.54
C LEU A 25 10.66 -20.06 14.02
N TYR A 26 11.10 -18.89 14.49
CA TYR A 26 10.65 -18.36 15.78
C TYR A 26 9.37 -17.56 15.60
N LEU A 27 8.24 -18.28 15.52
CA LEU A 27 6.93 -17.71 15.80
C LEU A 27 6.81 -17.57 17.31
N ALA A 28 6.79 -16.34 17.83
CA ALA A 28 6.46 -16.07 19.22
C ALA A 28 4.96 -16.38 19.43
N TRP A 29 4.67 -17.61 19.84
CA TRP A 29 3.33 -18.06 20.17
C TRP A 29 2.98 -17.64 21.61
N PRO A 30 1.84 -16.98 21.87
CA PRO A 30 1.49 -16.52 23.22
C PRO A 30 1.14 -17.71 24.13
N ASP A 31 2.07 -18.03 25.03
CA ASP A 31 1.95 -18.87 26.25
C ASP A 31 1.21 -20.22 26.15
N SER A 32 1.02 -20.76 24.95
CA SER A 32 0.23 -21.99 24.71
C SER A 32 0.86 -22.98 23.71
N GLY A 33 2.18 -23.16 23.80
CA GLY A 33 2.91 -24.27 23.16
C GLY A 33 3.36 -24.02 21.71
N PRO A 34 4.03 -25.00 21.07
CA PRO A 34 4.47 -24.89 19.69
C PRO A 34 3.28 -24.97 18.72
N PRO A 35 3.30 -24.24 17.58
CA PRO A 35 2.28 -24.37 16.55
C PRO A 35 2.22 -25.82 16.03
N PRO A 36 1.03 -26.33 15.67
CA PRO A 36 0.88 -27.69 15.14
C PRO A 36 1.74 -27.85 13.88
N ALA A 37 2.48 -28.96 13.80
CA ALA A 37 3.29 -29.28 12.64
C ALA A 37 2.45 -29.29 11.36
N LEU A 38 3.06 -28.88 10.24
CA LEU A 38 2.47 -28.92 8.89
C LEU A 38 2.26 -30.39 8.44
N SER A 39 1.20 -31.00 8.97
CA SER A 39 0.74 -32.35 8.64
C SER A 39 0.03 -32.37 7.28
N ALA A 40 -0.03 -33.55 6.65
CA ALA A 40 -0.76 -33.76 5.40
C ALA A 40 -2.27 -33.44 5.51
N SER A 41 -2.84 -33.48 6.72
CA SER A 41 -4.16 -32.91 6.99
C SER A 41 -4.03 -31.62 7.84
N PRO A 42 -4.73 -30.54 7.47
CA PRO A 42 -4.71 -29.30 8.24
C PRO A 42 -5.41 -29.47 9.59
N PRO A 43 -5.00 -28.72 10.64
CA PRO A 43 -5.68 -28.73 11.93
C PRO A 43 -7.15 -28.30 11.83
N ALA A 44 -7.99 -28.79 12.75
CA ALA A 44 -9.35 -28.28 12.91
C ALA A 44 -9.35 -26.79 13.28
N LEU A 45 -10.37 -26.03 12.88
CA LEU A 45 -10.48 -24.59 13.18
C LEU A 45 -10.44 -24.31 14.70
N THR A 46 -10.92 -25.23 15.52
CA THR A 46 -10.87 -25.18 16.99
C THR A 46 -9.47 -25.31 17.59
N ALA A 47 -8.45 -25.69 16.80
CA ALA A 47 -7.06 -25.74 17.25
C ALA A 47 -6.35 -24.38 17.17
N PHE A 48 -7.01 -23.34 16.64
CA PHE A 48 -6.48 -21.98 16.57
C PHE A 48 -7.17 -21.09 17.61
N PRO A 49 -6.42 -20.36 18.46
CA PRO A 49 -7.00 -19.50 19.50
C PRO A 49 -7.79 -18.32 18.92
N ASP A 50 -7.41 -17.83 17.74
CA ASP A 50 -8.08 -16.74 17.04
C ASP A 50 -7.87 -16.83 15.50
N ALA A 51 -8.49 -15.91 14.76
CA ALA A 51 -8.31 -15.79 13.31
C ALA A 51 -6.88 -15.38 12.89
N THR A 52 -6.08 -14.79 13.78
CA THR A 52 -4.68 -14.36 13.52
C THR A 52 -3.76 -15.57 13.44
N ALA A 53 -3.84 -16.48 14.41
CA ALA A 53 -3.11 -17.74 14.43
C ALA A 53 -3.47 -18.62 13.21
N LEU A 54 -4.75 -18.64 12.82
CA LEU A 54 -5.21 -19.31 11.61
C LEU A 54 -4.61 -18.67 10.33
N ARG A 55 -4.61 -17.34 10.21
CA ARG A 55 -4.01 -16.63 9.06
C ARG A 55 -2.50 -16.89 8.98
N LEU A 56 -1.79 -16.87 10.10
CA LEU A 56 -0.36 -17.20 10.20
C LEU A 56 -0.08 -18.62 9.68
N TYR A 57 -0.86 -19.59 10.14
CA TYR A 57 -0.75 -20.99 9.69
C TYR A 57 -0.98 -21.13 8.18
N LEU A 58 -2.04 -20.52 7.63
CA LEU A 58 -2.35 -20.58 6.20
C LEU A 58 -1.28 -19.89 5.33
N THR A 59 -0.67 -18.81 5.84
CA THR A 59 0.46 -18.15 5.19
C THR A 59 1.70 -19.06 5.15
N ALA A 60 2.02 -19.74 6.25
CA ALA A 60 3.14 -20.68 6.32
C ALA A 60 2.92 -21.91 5.41
N ASP A 61 1.70 -22.43 5.34
CA ASP A 61 1.32 -23.52 4.44
C ASP A 61 1.44 -23.11 2.96
N LEU A 62 0.98 -21.91 2.58
CA LEU A 62 1.18 -21.34 1.24
C LEU A 62 2.67 -21.24 0.86
N PHE A 63 3.52 -20.72 1.77
CA PHE A 63 4.97 -20.64 1.53
C PHE A 63 5.61 -22.02 1.37
N SER A 64 5.24 -22.99 2.19
CA SER A 64 5.73 -24.38 2.09
C SER A 64 5.40 -24.97 0.72
N ARG A 65 4.15 -24.82 0.26
CA ARG A 65 3.71 -25.32 -1.06
C ARG A 65 4.42 -24.61 -2.21
N LEU A 66 4.56 -23.28 -2.14
CA LEU A 66 5.27 -22.49 -3.16
C LEU A 66 6.75 -22.91 -3.27
N ALA A 67 7.43 -23.12 -2.15
CA ALA A 67 8.83 -23.59 -2.12
C ALA A 67 8.97 -25.00 -2.70
N GLN A 68 8.09 -25.93 -2.31
CA GLN A 68 8.07 -27.30 -2.85
C GLN A 68 7.81 -27.31 -4.36
N ARG A 69 6.92 -26.44 -4.86
CA ARG A 69 6.55 -26.43 -6.29
C ARG A 69 7.60 -25.81 -7.18
N THR A 70 8.14 -24.66 -6.77
CA THR A 70 9.12 -23.89 -7.56
C THR A 70 10.56 -24.41 -7.39
N GLY A 71 10.84 -25.21 -6.36
CA GLY A 71 12.19 -25.64 -6.01
C GLY A 71 13.09 -24.51 -5.48
N ARG A 72 12.54 -23.30 -5.31
CA ARG A 72 13.26 -22.12 -4.78
C ARG A 72 13.30 -22.19 -3.25
N ARG A 73 14.46 -21.90 -2.65
CA ARG A 73 14.55 -21.73 -1.19
C ARG A 73 13.85 -20.42 -0.79
N VAL A 74 12.77 -20.54 -0.04
CA VAL A 74 12.19 -19.43 0.74
C VAL A 74 12.88 -19.43 2.10
N GLN A 75 13.61 -18.37 2.42
CA GLN A 75 14.44 -18.31 3.64
C GLN A 75 14.02 -17.11 4.50
N LEU A 76 13.65 -17.36 5.75
CA LEU A 76 13.60 -16.31 6.77
C LEU A 76 15.00 -16.07 7.32
N VAL A 77 15.39 -14.81 7.45
CA VAL A 77 16.68 -14.40 8.01
C VAL A 77 16.43 -13.71 9.35
N ASP A 78 16.97 -14.28 10.41
CA ASP A 78 16.86 -13.77 11.77
C ASP A 78 18.01 -12.80 12.09
N ARG A 79 17.68 -11.57 12.53
CA ARG A 79 18.59 -10.55 13.08
C ARG A 79 17.82 -9.63 14.04
N PRO A 80 18.48 -9.07 15.07
CA PRO A 80 17.93 -9.06 16.43
C PRO A 80 16.83 -8.04 16.76
N GLU A 81 16.20 -7.37 15.79
CA GLU A 81 15.20 -6.32 16.05
C GLU A 81 13.89 -6.40 15.25
N ALA A 82 13.78 -7.19 14.16
CA ALA A 82 12.49 -7.61 13.55
C ALA A 82 12.70 -8.61 12.40
N ALA A 83 11.78 -9.57 12.24
CA ALA A 83 11.79 -10.50 11.11
C ALA A 83 11.21 -9.86 9.83
N GLN A 84 11.92 -10.00 8.70
CA GLN A 84 11.48 -9.59 7.36
C GLN A 84 11.45 -10.78 6.39
N LEU A 85 10.74 -10.63 5.28
CA LEU A 85 10.52 -11.67 4.27
C LEU A 85 10.90 -11.13 2.89
N VAL A 86 11.91 -11.71 2.25
CA VAL A 86 12.48 -11.25 0.97
C VAL A 86 12.74 -12.43 0.05
N VAL A 87 12.28 -12.33 -1.20
CA VAL A 87 12.59 -13.28 -2.28
C VAL A 87 13.80 -12.77 -3.06
N ALA A 88 14.93 -13.50 -3.03
CA ALA A 88 16.16 -13.07 -3.67
C ALA A 88 16.46 -13.81 -4.98
N SER A 89 16.45 -13.06 -6.09
CA SER A 89 17.34 -13.31 -7.23
C SER A 89 18.36 -12.18 -7.30
N GLU A 90 19.52 -12.42 -6.69
CA GLU A 90 20.68 -11.52 -6.54
C GLU A 90 20.49 -10.21 -5.74
N PRO A 91 21.57 -9.65 -5.15
CA PRO A 91 21.45 -8.68 -4.06
C PRO A 91 21.72 -7.23 -4.49
N SER A 92 20.68 -6.48 -4.85
CA SER A 92 20.74 -5.01 -4.72
C SER A 92 19.36 -4.36 -4.59
N ARG A 93 19.31 -3.27 -3.78
CA ARG A 93 18.18 -2.36 -3.50
C ARG A 93 17.11 -2.80 -2.47
N GLY A 94 16.85 -1.88 -1.54
CA GLY A 94 15.52 -1.61 -0.98
C GLY A 94 14.96 -2.62 0.03
N ARG A 95 14.88 -2.26 1.31
CA ARG A 95 14.21 -3.06 2.35
C ARG A 95 12.70 -2.89 2.25
N SER A 96 11.94 -3.98 2.35
CA SER A 96 10.52 -3.99 2.70
C SER A 96 10.26 -5.13 3.69
N GLY A 97 9.31 -4.96 4.59
CA GLY A 97 8.98 -5.92 5.65
C GLY A 97 7.48 -6.18 5.72
N LEU A 98 7.09 -7.45 5.85
CA LEU A 98 5.69 -7.87 5.88
C LEU A 98 5.11 -7.68 7.29
N TRP A 99 4.47 -6.54 7.55
CA TRP A 99 3.81 -6.26 8.82
C TRP A 99 2.43 -6.91 8.89
N LEU A 100 2.29 -8.01 9.64
CA LEU A 100 0.99 -8.57 9.98
C LEU A 100 0.30 -7.71 11.06
N LYS A 101 -0.46 -6.70 10.64
CA LYS A 101 -1.36 -5.99 11.55
C LYS A 101 -2.54 -6.88 11.93
N VAL A 102 -2.63 -7.15 13.24
CA VAL A 102 -3.78 -7.80 13.87
C VAL A 102 -5.01 -6.93 13.64
N ALA A 103 -5.99 -7.44 12.89
CA ALA A 103 -7.33 -6.87 12.89
C ALA A 103 -8.00 -7.17 14.24
N ALA A 104 -9.12 -6.49 14.56
CA ALA A 104 -9.85 -6.71 15.80
C ALA A 104 -10.04 -8.22 16.10
N PRO A 105 -9.99 -8.67 17.37
CA PRO A 105 -10.04 -10.08 17.70
C PRO A 105 -11.35 -10.70 17.24
N VAL A 106 -11.27 -11.47 16.15
CA VAL A 106 -12.38 -12.26 15.61
C VAL A 106 -12.21 -13.69 16.12
N SER A 107 -13.28 -14.21 16.71
CA SER A 107 -13.28 -15.58 17.22
C SER A 107 -13.25 -16.56 16.06
N THR A 108 -12.58 -17.70 16.22
CA THR A 108 -12.75 -18.82 15.28
C THR A 108 -14.20 -19.33 15.26
N GLY A 109 -15.01 -18.97 16.27
CA GLY A 109 -16.46 -19.13 16.29
C GLY A 109 -17.18 -18.41 15.13
N ASP A 110 -16.71 -17.24 14.71
CA ASP A 110 -17.33 -16.46 13.61
C ASP A 110 -17.03 -17.05 12.22
N LEU A 111 -16.09 -18.01 12.15
CA LEU A 111 -15.76 -18.79 10.96
C LEU A 111 -16.49 -20.15 10.92
N THR A 112 -17.30 -20.46 11.94
CA THR A 112 -18.04 -21.72 11.98
C THR A 112 -19.04 -21.83 10.83
N GLY A 113 -19.18 -23.04 10.28
CA GLY A 113 -19.99 -23.29 9.10
C GLY A 113 -19.31 -22.99 7.75
N PHE A 114 -18.10 -22.43 7.70
CA PHE A 114 -17.29 -22.30 6.49
C PHE A 114 -16.21 -23.40 6.39
N SER A 115 -15.86 -23.78 5.17
CA SER A 115 -14.76 -24.73 4.93
C SER A 115 -13.38 -24.02 4.94
N LEU A 116 -12.31 -24.76 5.20
CA LEU A 116 -10.96 -24.20 5.20
C LEU A 116 -10.57 -23.61 3.83
N ASP A 117 -11.10 -24.16 2.73
CA ASP A 117 -10.88 -23.66 1.37
C ASP A 117 -11.61 -22.33 1.10
N GLU A 118 -12.82 -22.17 1.64
CA GLU A 118 -13.55 -20.89 1.62
C GLU A 118 -12.79 -19.83 2.43
N ILE A 119 -12.24 -20.22 3.59
CA ILE A 119 -11.43 -19.35 4.45
C ILE A 119 -10.08 -18.99 3.80
N ARG A 120 -9.42 -19.94 3.12
CA ARG A 120 -8.23 -19.67 2.27
C ARG A 120 -8.54 -18.63 1.21
N LEU A 121 -9.59 -18.84 0.41
CA LEU A 121 -10.00 -17.90 -0.64
C LEU A 121 -10.38 -16.53 -0.05
N TYR A 122 -11.04 -16.48 1.09
CA TYR A 122 -11.32 -15.25 1.82
C TYR A 122 -10.03 -14.49 2.17
N PHE A 123 -9.05 -15.15 2.79
CA PHE A 123 -7.77 -14.52 3.15
C PHE A 123 -6.93 -14.11 1.94
N TYR A 124 -6.94 -14.90 0.86
CA TYR A 124 -6.20 -14.61 -0.37
C TYR A 124 -6.84 -13.49 -1.21
N SER A 125 -8.16 -13.28 -1.09
CA SER A 125 -8.90 -12.25 -1.84
C SER A 125 -8.89 -10.88 -1.15
N ASN A 126 -8.82 -10.84 0.19
CA ASN A 126 -8.97 -9.61 0.96
C ASN A 126 -7.63 -8.89 1.20
N ALA A 127 -7.21 -8.15 0.16
CA ALA A 127 -6.13 -7.16 0.17
C ALA A 127 -4.72 -7.71 0.52
N PRO A 128 -3.63 -6.92 0.35
CA PRO A 128 -2.28 -7.39 0.63
C PRO A 128 -2.10 -7.82 2.09
N TYR A 129 -1.11 -8.67 2.38
CA TYR A 129 -0.89 -9.21 3.73
C TYR A 129 -0.62 -8.13 4.81
N SER A 130 -0.20 -6.93 4.40
CA SER A 130 -0.01 -5.72 5.22
C SER A 130 -1.30 -4.99 5.63
N SER A 131 -2.47 -5.44 5.16
CA SER A 131 -3.78 -4.82 5.43
C SER A 131 -4.59 -5.51 6.54
N SER A 132 -5.47 -4.73 7.19
CA SER A 132 -6.42 -5.22 8.19
C SER A 132 -7.62 -5.91 7.53
N LEU A 133 -7.82 -7.21 7.77
CA LEU A 133 -9.03 -7.91 7.33
C LEU A 133 -10.26 -7.45 8.12
N LYS A 134 -11.32 -7.11 7.39
CA LYS A 134 -12.68 -7.01 7.94
C LYS A 134 -13.36 -8.35 7.71
N ILE A 135 -13.35 -9.21 8.72
CA ILE A 135 -14.14 -10.44 8.72
C ILE A 135 -15.59 -10.04 8.98
N GLY A 136 -16.48 -10.39 8.06
CA GLY A 136 -17.90 -10.12 8.14
C GLY A 136 -18.67 -11.17 7.34
N PRO A 137 -19.95 -11.41 7.66
CA PRO A 137 -20.74 -12.48 7.05
C PRO A 137 -20.80 -12.36 5.51
N ASP A 138 -20.94 -11.13 4.99
CA ASP A 138 -21.06 -10.88 3.54
C ASP A 138 -19.76 -11.21 2.77
N THR A 139 -18.59 -10.94 3.36
CA THR A 139 -17.30 -11.17 2.70
C THR A 139 -16.90 -12.65 2.70
N LEU A 140 -17.30 -13.40 3.75
CA LEU A 140 -17.20 -14.86 3.78
C LEU A 140 -18.20 -15.53 2.82
N ALA A 141 -19.44 -15.03 2.72
CA ALA A 141 -20.42 -15.48 1.73
C ALA A 141 -19.92 -15.30 0.29
N GLY A 142 -19.25 -14.18 -0.01
CA GLY A 142 -18.57 -13.95 -1.29
C GLY A 142 -17.49 -14.99 -1.59
N ALA A 143 -16.66 -15.35 -0.61
CA ALA A 143 -15.64 -16.39 -0.75
C ALA A 143 -16.23 -17.78 -0.99
N ARG A 144 -17.36 -18.11 -0.34
CA ARG A 144 -18.13 -19.33 -0.64
C ARG A 144 -18.68 -19.36 -2.06
N ALA A 145 -19.27 -18.26 -2.52
CA ALA A 145 -19.78 -18.17 -3.89
C ALA A 145 -18.65 -18.33 -4.93
N ALA A 146 -17.49 -17.72 -4.68
CA ALA A 146 -16.28 -17.89 -5.49
C ALA A 146 -15.81 -19.35 -5.51
N PHE A 147 -15.75 -20.01 -4.35
CA PHE A 147 -15.35 -21.42 -4.25
C PHE A 147 -16.31 -22.37 -4.97
N SER A 148 -17.63 -22.14 -4.87
CA SER A 148 -18.63 -22.91 -5.61
C SER A 148 -18.41 -22.79 -7.12
N ARG A 149 -18.21 -21.57 -7.63
CA ARG A 149 -17.92 -21.34 -9.06
C ARG A 149 -16.66 -22.08 -9.52
N LEU A 150 -15.60 -22.09 -8.72
CA LEU A 150 -14.39 -22.88 -9.04
C LEU A 150 -14.68 -24.38 -9.14
N LYS A 151 -15.51 -24.94 -8.24
CA LYS A 151 -15.96 -26.34 -8.34
C LYS A 151 -16.73 -26.62 -9.62
N ASP A 152 -17.61 -25.71 -10.02
CA ASP A 152 -18.43 -25.88 -11.23
C ASP A 152 -17.57 -25.82 -12.51
N TYR A 153 -16.56 -24.95 -12.55
CA TYR A 153 -15.55 -24.96 -13.62
C TYR A 153 -14.73 -26.26 -13.65
N VAL A 154 -14.27 -26.75 -12.49
CA VAL A 154 -13.52 -28.03 -12.40
C VAL A 154 -14.36 -29.18 -12.93
N ARG A 155 -15.62 -29.31 -12.50
CA ARG A 155 -16.55 -30.34 -12.98
C ARG A 155 -16.75 -30.27 -14.49
N ARG A 156 -17.00 -29.07 -15.02
CA ARG A 156 -17.15 -28.85 -16.47
C ARG A 156 -15.91 -29.33 -17.23
N PHE A 157 -14.72 -28.92 -16.83
CA PHE A 157 -13.49 -29.31 -17.52
C PHE A 157 -13.17 -30.80 -17.37
N GLN A 158 -13.50 -31.41 -16.22
CA GLN A 158 -13.37 -32.86 -16.00
C GLN A 158 -14.36 -33.69 -16.85
N SER A 159 -15.52 -33.13 -17.22
CA SER A 159 -16.50 -33.77 -18.11
C SER A 159 -16.22 -33.64 -19.61
N GLY A 160 -15.23 -32.84 -20.02
CA GLY A 160 -14.89 -32.62 -21.42
C GLY A 160 -14.14 -33.78 -22.06
N GLU A 161 -14.29 -33.95 -23.38
CA GLU A 161 -13.74 -35.07 -24.16
C GLU A 161 -12.21 -35.28 -24.02
N ASN A 162 -11.46 -34.22 -23.66
CA ASN A 162 -10.00 -34.24 -23.50
C ASN A 162 -9.52 -34.25 -22.02
N ALA A 163 -10.40 -34.49 -21.05
CA ALA A 163 -10.08 -34.35 -19.61
C ALA A 163 -8.95 -35.27 -19.11
N GLN A 164 -8.71 -36.41 -19.76
CA GLN A 164 -7.71 -37.41 -19.33
C GLN A 164 -6.28 -37.09 -19.80
N ALA A 165 -6.11 -36.18 -20.77
CA ALA A 165 -4.82 -35.82 -21.35
C ALA A 165 -4.33 -34.45 -20.83
N LEU A 166 -3.96 -34.38 -19.54
CA LEU A 166 -3.39 -33.16 -18.96
C LEU A 166 -2.02 -32.85 -19.61
N PRO A 167 -1.82 -31.66 -20.20
CA PRO A 167 -0.53 -31.30 -20.81
C PRO A 167 0.60 -31.23 -19.77
N ASN A 168 1.80 -31.66 -20.17
CA ASN A 168 2.99 -31.49 -19.34
C ASN A 168 3.38 -30.00 -19.27
N LEU A 169 3.02 -29.35 -18.16
CA LEU A 169 3.28 -27.93 -17.93
C LEU A 169 4.78 -27.56 -18.02
N GLU A 170 5.72 -28.48 -17.76
CA GLU A 170 7.15 -28.19 -17.86
C GLU A 170 7.65 -28.06 -19.31
N LYS A 171 6.89 -28.59 -20.26
CA LYS A 171 7.16 -28.54 -21.71
C LYS A 171 6.03 -27.86 -22.49
N ALA A 172 5.25 -27.03 -21.80
CA ALA A 172 4.08 -26.38 -22.38
C ALA A 172 4.46 -25.35 -23.47
N PRO A 173 3.63 -25.19 -24.51
CA PRO A 173 3.80 -24.13 -25.51
C PRO A 173 3.57 -22.74 -24.88
N GLY A 174 4.10 -21.70 -25.54
CA GLY A 174 4.25 -20.33 -25.03
C GLY A 174 3.10 -19.83 -24.15
N SER A 175 1.88 -19.73 -24.69
CA SER A 175 0.73 -19.18 -23.96
C SER A 175 0.43 -19.89 -22.63
N VAL A 176 0.56 -21.22 -22.55
CA VAL A 176 0.33 -21.98 -21.31
C VAL A 176 1.47 -21.75 -20.31
N ALA A 177 2.71 -21.59 -20.78
CA ALA A 177 3.84 -21.22 -19.93
C ALA A 177 3.72 -19.77 -19.42
N GLU A 178 3.26 -18.83 -20.25
CA GLU A 178 3.02 -17.42 -19.88
C GLU A 178 1.98 -17.29 -18.76
N TRP A 179 0.84 -17.99 -18.85
CA TRP A 179 -0.16 -18.02 -17.77
C TRP A 179 0.42 -18.55 -16.45
N ARG A 180 1.20 -19.63 -16.53
CA ARG A 180 1.86 -20.23 -15.36
C ARG A 180 2.84 -19.25 -14.73
N ASP A 181 3.75 -18.71 -15.53
CA ASP A 181 4.84 -17.87 -15.04
C ASP A 181 4.31 -16.52 -14.54
N SER A 182 3.26 -15.97 -15.15
CA SER A 182 2.49 -14.83 -14.63
C SER A 182 1.95 -15.08 -13.22
N PHE A 183 1.27 -16.21 -12.99
CA PHE A 183 0.75 -16.58 -11.67
C PHE A 183 1.86 -16.73 -10.61
N TYR A 184 2.95 -17.44 -10.93
CA TYR A 184 4.04 -17.62 -9.97
C TYR A 184 4.84 -16.35 -9.71
N ASN A 185 5.03 -15.49 -10.71
CA ASN A 185 5.69 -14.20 -10.51
C ASN A 185 4.87 -13.31 -9.57
N LEU A 186 3.54 -13.27 -9.72
CA LEU A 186 2.64 -12.54 -8.81
C LEU A 186 2.63 -13.11 -7.37
N LEU A 187 2.88 -14.41 -7.18
CA LEU A 187 3.07 -14.98 -5.84
C LEU A 187 4.49 -14.74 -5.27
N CYS A 188 5.50 -14.58 -6.12
CA CYS A 188 6.87 -14.24 -5.71
C CYS A 188 7.06 -12.73 -5.45
N GLU A 189 6.25 -11.88 -6.07
CA GLU A 189 6.21 -10.43 -5.86
C GLU A 189 5.28 -10.09 -4.67
N ASP A 190 5.88 -9.93 -3.49
CA ASP A 190 5.21 -9.52 -2.23
C ASP A 190 3.96 -10.35 -1.84
N LEU A 191 3.97 -11.64 -2.20
CA LEU A 191 2.88 -12.59 -1.93
C LEU A 191 1.51 -12.04 -2.42
N GLY A 192 1.48 -11.55 -3.67
CA GLY A 192 0.36 -10.88 -4.32
C GLY A 192 -0.88 -11.75 -4.61
N THR A 193 -1.35 -12.52 -3.62
CA THR A 193 -2.47 -13.46 -3.73
C THR A 193 -3.76 -12.89 -4.33
N PRO A 194 -4.18 -11.63 -4.11
CA PRO A 194 -5.38 -11.11 -4.78
C PRO A 194 -5.20 -10.98 -6.30
N ARG A 195 -3.98 -10.62 -6.76
CA ARG A 195 -3.64 -10.56 -8.20
C ARG A 195 -3.49 -11.96 -8.78
N ALA A 196 -2.84 -12.87 -8.06
CA ALA A 196 -2.71 -14.27 -8.48
C ALA A 196 -4.08 -14.96 -8.60
N LEU A 197 -5.03 -14.69 -7.70
CA LEU A 197 -6.43 -15.13 -7.84
C LEU A 197 -7.14 -14.49 -9.04
N ALA A 198 -6.88 -13.21 -9.35
CA ALA A 198 -7.41 -12.58 -10.55
C ALA A 198 -6.94 -13.29 -11.83
N THR A 199 -5.67 -13.71 -11.88
CA THR A 199 -5.11 -14.52 -12.97
C THR A 199 -5.86 -15.85 -13.15
N ILE A 200 -6.33 -16.49 -12.06
CA ILE A 200 -7.18 -17.69 -12.16
C ILE A 200 -8.50 -17.36 -12.87
N TRP A 201 -9.19 -16.27 -12.47
CA TRP A 201 -10.45 -15.88 -13.10
C TRP A 201 -10.28 -15.54 -14.59
N MET A 202 -9.19 -14.87 -14.96
CA MET A 202 -8.88 -14.58 -16.36
C MET A 202 -8.54 -15.85 -17.16
N LEU A 203 -7.78 -16.78 -16.59
CA LEU A 203 -7.49 -18.09 -17.19
C LEU A 203 -8.77 -18.86 -17.54
N LEU A 204 -9.76 -18.86 -16.63
CA LEU A 204 -11.03 -19.56 -16.82
C LEU A 204 -11.83 -19.04 -18.02
N GLN A 205 -11.72 -17.73 -18.32
CA GLN A 205 -12.38 -17.09 -19.47
C GLN A 205 -11.53 -17.07 -20.75
N SER A 206 -10.28 -17.57 -20.72
CA SER A 206 -9.39 -17.52 -21.88
C SER A 206 -9.80 -18.48 -23.00
N GLU A 207 -9.25 -18.28 -24.21
CA GLU A 207 -9.41 -19.20 -25.35
C GLU A 207 -8.56 -20.48 -25.24
N LEU A 208 -7.93 -20.74 -24.08
CA LEU A 208 -7.19 -21.99 -23.89
C LEU A 208 -8.12 -23.22 -23.88
N PRO A 209 -7.68 -24.38 -24.42
CA PRO A 209 -8.40 -25.63 -24.28
C PRO A 209 -8.69 -25.98 -22.82
N ASP A 210 -9.85 -26.57 -22.56
CA ASP A 210 -10.30 -26.89 -21.19
C ASP A 210 -9.33 -27.86 -20.46
N SER A 211 -8.60 -28.73 -21.18
CA SER A 211 -7.53 -29.58 -20.62
C SER A 211 -6.32 -28.76 -20.14
N SER A 212 -5.92 -27.71 -20.86
CA SER A 212 -4.87 -26.78 -20.46
C SER A 212 -5.29 -25.90 -19.27
N LYS A 213 -6.56 -25.43 -19.27
CA LYS A 213 -7.14 -24.71 -18.13
C LYS A 213 -7.19 -25.59 -16.88
N LEU A 214 -7.61 -26.84 -17.02
CA LEU A 214 -7.67 -27.81 -15.91
C LEU A 214 -6.28 -28.12 -15.36
N ALA A 215 -5.26 -28.28 -16.23
CA ALA A 215 -3.88 -28.50 -15.79
C ALA A 215 -3.31 -27.30 -15.02
N LEU A 216 -3.47 -26.08 -15.53
CA LEU A 216 -3.04 -24.86 -14.84
C LEU A 216 -3.81 -24.62 -13.54
N LEU A 217 -5.13 -24.83 -13.53
CA LEU A 217 -5.94 -24.73 -12.31
C LEU A 217 -5.54 -25.77 -11.25
N THR A 218 -5.21 -26.99 -11.67
CA THR A 218 -4.68 -28.05 -10.78
C THR A 218 -3.35 -27.62 -10.16
N ASP A 219 -2.46 -27.03 -10.95
CA ASP A 219 -1.17 -26.52 -10.51
C ASP A 219 -1.33 -25.39 -9.47
N PHE A 220 -2.14 -24.39 -9.80
CA PHE A 220 -2.39 -23.23 -8.95
C PHE A 220 -3.14 -23.60 -7.66
N ALA A 221 -4.13 -24.50 -7.75
CA ALA A 221 -4.85 -25.03 -6.59
C ALA A 221 -3.92 -25.84 -5.66
N GLY A 222 -2.92 -26.53 -6.21
CA GLY A 222 -1.91 -27.25 -5.43
C GLY A 222 -1.08 -26.33 -4.52
N VAL A 223 -0.72 -25.15 -5.04
CA VAL A 223 0.06 -24.13 -4.32
C VAL A 223 -0.80 -23.37 -3.31
N LEU A 224 -2.01 -22.96 -3.70
CA LEU A 224 -2.96 -22.30 -2.80
C LEU A 224 -3.52 -23.23 -1.72
N GLY A 225 -3.34 -24.55 -1.89
CA GLY A 225 -3.83 -25.61 -1.02
C GLY A 225 -5.35 -25.80 -1.10
N LEU A 226 -5.92 -25.62 -2.29
CA LEU A 226 -7.35 -25.77 -2.61
C LEU A 226 -7.68 -27.10 -3.31
N SER A 227 -6.68 -27.90 -3.71
CA SER A 227 -6.88 -29.10 -4.54
C SER A 227 -7.91 -30.08 -3.96
N ARG A 228 -7.77 -30.44 -2.68
CA ARG A 228 -8.68 -31.37 -2.00
C ARG A 228 -10.13 -30.86 -2.00
N GLY A 229 -10.32 -29.57 -1.70
CA GLY A 229 -11.62 -28.93 -1.70
C GLY A 229 -12.27 -28.86 -3.09
N LEU A 230 -11.47 -28.74 -4.15
CA LEU A 230 -11.92 -28.71 -5.54
C LEU A 230 -12.08 -30.10 -6.19
N GLY A 231 -11.65 -31.20 -5.53
CA GLY A 231 -11.64 -32.52 -6.15
C GLY A 231 -10.55 -32.69 -7.22
N LEU A 232 -9.45 -31.95 -7.07
CA LEU A 232 -8.27 -32.00 -7.94
C LEU A 232 -7.17 -32.85 -7.27
N PRO A 233 -6.29 -33.51 -8.05
CA PRO A 233 -5.18 -34.27 -7.47
C PRO A 233 -4.25 -33.36 -6.65
N GLU A 234 -3.72 -33.89 -5.56
CA GLU A 234 -2.78 -33.14 -4.73
C GLU A 234 -1.42 -32.96 -5.42
N MET A 235 -0.75 -31.86 -5.07
CA MET A 235 0.55 -31.50 -5.61
C MET A 235 1.61 -32.51 -5.16
N ALA A 236 2.17 -33.27 -6.10
CA ALA A 236 3.28 -34.18 -5.82
C ALA A 236 4.48 -33.40 -5.24
N ALA A 237 4.90 -33.77 -4.03
CA ALA A 237 6.00 -33.11 -3.34
C ALA A 237 7.32 -33.29 -4.12
N ARG A 238 7.90 -32.18 -4.61
CA ARG A 238 9.20 -32.21 -5.26
C ARG A 238 10.29 -32.23 -4.17
N PRO A 239 11.23 -33.20 -4.17
CA PRO A 239 12.31 -33.21 -3.18
C PRO A 239 13.15 -31.95 -3.33
N LEU A 240 13.34 -31.21 -2.23
CA LEU A 240 14.26 -30.08 -2.17
C LEU A 240 15.68 -30.59 -2.40
N ARG A 241 16.25 -30.35 -3.59
CA ARG A 241 17.65 -30.75 -3.90
C ARG A 241 18.61 -30.10 -2.90
N PRO A 242 19.45 -30.88 -2.18
CA PRO A 242 20.54 -30.32 -1.41
C PRO A 242 21.58 -29.71 -2.35
N GLN A 243 22.02 -28.48 -2.10
CA GLN A 243 23.20 -27.92 -2.75
C GLN A 243 24.46 -28.36 -2.01
N SER A 244 24.90 -29.59 -2.25
CA SER A 244 26.32 -29.95 -2.12
C SER A 244 27.00 -29.63 -3.45
N GLY A 245 28.02 -28.77 -3.42
CA GLY A 245 28.57 -28.18 -4.63
C GLY A 245 29.48 -29.13 -5.40
N GLU A 246 28.98 -29.70 -6.50
CA GLU A 246 29.80 -30.17 -7.60
C GLU A 246 29.51 -29.34 -8.85
N ARG A 247 30.49 -28.53 -9.25
CA ARG A 247 30.50 -27.97 -10.61
C ARG A 247 30.91 -29.10 -11.54
N GLU A 248 30.00 -29.52 -12.42
CA GLU A 248 30.40 -30.22 -13.63
C GLU A 248 31.50 -29.40 -14.33
N LYS A 249 32.66 -30.02 -14.52
CA LYS A 249 33.71 -29.50 -15.40
C LYS A 249 33.71 -30.34 -16.68
N PRO A 250 33.81 -29.73 -17.88
CA PRO A 250 33.92 -30.49 -19.12
C PRO A 250 35.21 -31.30 -19.16
N ALA A 251 35.16 -32.45 -19.82
CA ALA A 251 36.29 -33.36 -19.95
C ALA A 251 37.46 -32.76 -20.72
N GLN A 252 38.68 -32.91 -20.20
CA GLN A 252 39.95 -32.81 -20.95
C GLN A 252 41.01 -33.73 -20.32
N ASN A 253 41.87 -34.30 -21.17
CA ASN A 253 42.70 -35.48 -20.86
C ASN A 253 44.07 -35.16 -20.24
N ARG A 254 44.65 -36.19 -19.57
CA ARG A 254 46.09 -36.49 -19.35
C ARG A 254 46.79 -35.84 -18.11
N PRO A 255 47.92 -36.43 -17.60
CA PRO A 255 47.92 -36.99 -16.25
C PRO A 255 48.98 -36.41 -15.27
N GLU A 256 49.06 -36.99 -14.06
CA GLU A 256 49.87 -36.58 -12.89
C GLU A 256 51.40 -36.45 -13.13
N PRO A 257 52.15 -35.79 -12.22
CA PRO A 257 52.77 -36.57 -11.11
C PRO A 257 53.06 -35.84 -9.75
N THR A 258 53.04 -36.65 -8.66
CA THR A 258 53.90 -36.60 -7.43
C THR A 258 53.84 -35.44 -6.39
N SER A 259 53.83 -35.83 -5.09
CA SER A 259 54.07 -34.98 -3.89
C SER A 259 55.57 -34.87 -3.52
N PRO A 260 55.98 -33.97 -2.58
CA PRO A 260 56.30 -34.44 -1.21
C PRO A 260 56.22 -33.46 0.00
N ARG A 261 55.89 -34.04 1.18
CA ARG A 261 56.41 -33.80 2.58
C ARG A 261 55.99 -32.59 3.48
N ARG A 262 55.75 -32.94 4.77
CA ARG A 262 55.58 -32.09 6.00
C ARG A 262 56.93 -31.61 6.59
N PRO A 263 56.93 -30.68 7.57
CA PRO A 263 57.16 -31.11 8.98
C PRO A 263 56.29 -30.40 10.06
N GLU A 264 56.41 -30.84 11.32
CA GLU A 264 55.57 -30.50 12.50
C GLU A 264 56.32 -29.74 13.63
N ARG A 265 55.58 -29.35 14.70
CA ARG A 265 55.95 -29.05 16.13
C ARG A 265 55.62 -27.61 16.61
N PRO A 266 55.64 -27.27 17.94
CA PRO A 266 54.90 -27.90 19.08
C PRO A 266 54.33 -26.86 20.11
N GLU A 267 53.60 -27.32 21.15
CA GLU A 267 53.36 -26.61 22.45
C GLU A 267 54.54 -26.85 23.45
N PRO A 268 54.66 -26.30 24.71
CA PRO A 268 53.70 -25.67 25.68
C PRO A 268 54.28 -24.35 26.32
N PRO A 269 54.12 -23.90 27.62
CA PRO A 269 53.29 -24.28 28.79
C PRO A 269 52.62 -23.09 29.58
N ARG A 270 52.35 -23.25 30.91
CA ARG A 270 51.80 -22.25 31.88
C ARG A 270 52.73 -22.06 33.11
N ASN A 271 52.80 -20.86 33.73
CA ASN A 271 52.70 -20.68 35.22
C ASN A 271 52.75 -19.23 35.82
N ARG A 272 51.96 -19.04 36.90
CA ARG A 272 52.10 -18.26 38.18
C ARG A 272 52.83 -16.88 38.33
N ALA A 273 52.01 -15.88 38.75
CA ALA A 273 52.06 -15.07 40.01
C ALA A 273 53.00 -13.85 40.31
N MET A 274 52.44 -12.97 41.17
CA MET A 274 53.00 -11.88 42.04
C MET A 274 53.01 -10.40 41.55
N VAL A 275 52.22 -9.48 42.18
CA VAL A 275 52.52 -8.47 43.27
C VAL A 275 53.31 -7.24 42.73
N THR A 276 52.86 -5.97 42.79
CA THR A 276 52.68 -5.01 43.94
C THR A 276 51.71 -3.83 43.63
N GLY A 277 51.22 -3.14 44.70
CA GLY A 277 51.02 -1.67 44.87
C GLY A 277 50.15 -0.83 43.88
N VAL A 278 49.47 0.27 44.23
CA VAL A 278 49.44 1.16 45.42
C VAL A 278 48.02 1.80 45.57
N GLU A 279 47.72 2.24 46.80
CA GLU A 279 46.70 3.16 47.34
C GLU A 279 45.95 4.13 46.36
N GLY A 280 44.73 4.61 46.63
CA GLY A 280 43.86 4.44 47.81
C GLY A 280 42.67 5.43 47.84
N ARG A 281 42.12 5.68 49.04
CA ARG A 281 40.96 6.54 49.43
C ARG A 281 39.58 5.87 49.56
N THR A 282 38.88 6.30 50.61
CA THR A 282 37.79 5.60 51.30
C THR A 282 36.42 6.25 51.12
N ARG A 283 35.38 5.40 51.03
CA ARG A 283 34.06 5.41 51.73
C ARG A 283 33.49 6.76 52.24
N PRO A 284 32.16 7.00 52.08
CA PRO A 284 31.19 6.24 52.89
C PRO A 284 29.88 5.77 52.22
N GLN A 285 29.22 4.79 52.85
CA GLN A 285 27.78 4.53 52.70
C GLN A 285 27.00 5.37 53.74
N PRO A 286 25.75 5.72 53.43
CA PRO A 286 24.61 5.17 54.18
C PRO A 286 23.49 4.72 53.21
N GLY A 287 22.45 3.99 53.59
CA GLY A 287 22.02 3.44 54.88
C GLY A 287 20.53 3.07 54.77
N PHE A 288 20.10 1.93 55.32
CA PHE A 288 18.70 1.48 55.23
C PHE A 288 17.80 2.15 56.29
N SER A 289 16.58 2.50 55.88
CA SER A 289 15.35 2.50 56.70
C SER A 289 14.24 1.94 55.79
N LYS A 290 13.39 0.97 56.16
CA LYS A 290 12.49 0.93 57.33
C LYS A 290 11.66 2.21 57.48
N ASP A 291 10.73 2.42 56.56
CA ASP A 291 9.29 2.35 56.89
C ASP A 291 8.45 2.44 55.62
N GLY A 292 7.43 1.57 55.50
CA GLY A 292 6.67 1.42 54.27
C GLY A 292 5.55 2.46 54.13
N LYS A 293 5.77 3.48 53.29
CA LYS A 293 4.73 4.29 52.58
C LYS A 293 5.39 5.24 51.57
N PRO A 294 4.97 5.29 50.29
CA PRO A 294 5.47 6.27 49.33
C PRO A 294 4.69 7.59 49.41
N GLN A 295 5.40 8.71 49.50
CA GLN A 295 4.89 10.06 49.22
C GLN A 295 5.89 10.84 48.34
N PRO A 296 5.47 11.93 47.67
CA PRO A 296 5.95 12.20 46.32
C PRO A 296 6.89 13.41 46.17
N GLY A 297 7.75 13.36 45.16
CA GLY A 297 8.12 14.55 44.40
C GLY A 297 9.62 14.80 44.15
N GLN A 298 9.86 15.18 42.89
CA GLN A 298 10.92 16.08 42.40
C GLN A 298 12.26 15.52 41.86
N ARG A 299 12.29 15.50 40.52
CA ARG A 299 13.21 16.24 39.62
C ARG A 299 14.53 15.61 39.13
N ASN A 300 14.68 15.77 37.81
CA ASN A 300 15.89 15.87 36.99
C ASN A 300 16.76 14.60 36.86
N GLY A 301 17.12 14.12 35.67
CA GLY A 301 16.77 14.57 34.33
C GLY A 301 17.88 14.28 33.31
N ASN A 302 17.74 13.20 32.55
CA ASN A 302 18.42 13.02 31.26
C ASN A 302 17.59 12.03 30.42
N PRO A 303 17.26 12.33 29.14
CA PRO A 303 16.18 11.61 28.46
C PRO A 303 16.63 10.26 27.90
N ALA A 304 16.15 9.18 28.52
CA ALA A 304 16.07 7.89 27.82
C ALA A 304 15.12 8.06 26.63
N LYS A 305 15.55 7.65 25.42
CA LYS A 305 14.66 7.63 24.25
C LYS A 305 13.51 6.68 24.53
N ALA A 306 12.32 7.25 24.69
CA ALA A 306 11.10 6.46 24.75
C ALA A 306 10.96 5.64 23.46
N SER A 307 10.65 4.35 23.62
CA SER A 307 9.96 3.60 22.58
C SER A 307 8.66 4.36 22.22
N PRO A 308 8.25 4.40 20.94
CA PRO A 308 7.02 5.09 20.58
C PRO A 308 5.84 4.41 21.29
N THR A 309 5.14 5.17 22.14
CA THR A 309 3.86 4.74 22.70
C THR A 309 2.84 4.54 21.57
N GLU A 310 1.79 3.77 21.83
CA GLU A 310 0.73 3.45 20.86
C GLU A 310 0.04 4.70 20.25
N GLU A 311 0.22 5.87 20.88
CA GLU A 311 -0.14 7.21 20.39
C GLU A 311 0.49 7.60 19.03
N THR A 312 1.55 6.92 18.59
CA THR A 312 2.29 7.27 17.35
C THR A 312 1.80 6.55 16.09
N ALA A 313 0.82 5.66 16.20
CA ALA A 313 0.20 5.04 15.03
C ALA A 313 -0.63 6.06 14.23
N VAL A 314 -0.12 6.48 13.07
CA VAL A 314 -0.84 7.41 12.16
C VAL A 314 -2.25 6.88 11.85
N ARG A 315 -3.26 7.59 12.36
CA ARG A 315 -4.67 7.25 12.23
C ARG A 315 -5.09 7.28 10.75
N ARG A 316 -5.57 6.14 10.25
CA ARG A 316 -6.19 6.02 8.92
C ARG A 316 -7.71 6.11 9.01
N ILE A 317 -8.34 6.69 7.98
CA ILE A 317 -9.80 6.84 7.86
C ILE A 317 -10.40 5.84 6.86
N ASN A 318 -11.67 5.50 7.03
CA ASN A 318 -12.42 4.62 6.13
C ASN A 318 -13.40 5.37 5.23
N ARG A 319 -13.77 6.61 5.59
CA ARG A 319 -14.67 7.49 4.83
C ARG A 319 -14.23 8.95 4.96
N SER A 320 -14.62 9.82 4.02
CA SER A 320 -14.29 11.25 4.11
C SER A 320 -14.89 11.91 5.36
N GLN A 321 -16.02 11.40 5.86
CA GLN A 321 -16.72 11.93 7.02
C GLN A 321 -16.09 11.53 8.37
N ASP A 322 -15.08 10.65 8.37
CA ASP A 322 -14.35 10.26 9.59
C ASP A 322 -13.40 11.38 10.10
N VAL A 323 -13.16 12.42 9.30
CA VAL A 323 -12.40 13.61 9.68
C VAL A 323 -13.31 14.68 10.26
N ARG A 324 -12.80 15.45 11.23
CA ARG A 324 -13.48 16.67 11.71
C ARG A 324 -13.68 17.65 10.55
N SER A 325 -14.88 18.24 10.44
CA SER A 325 -15.07 19.44 9.63
C SER A 325 -14.64 20.67 10.43
N TYR A 326 -13.91 21.58 9.79
CA TYR A 326 -13.57 22.91 10.30
C TYR A 326 -14.31 24.03 9.56
N LEU A 327 -15.25 23.73 8.65
CA LEU A 327 -15.97 24.77 7.87
C LEU A 327 -16.59 25.86 8.78
N ASN A 328 -17.30 25.43 9.82
CA ASN A 328 -17.98 26.32 10.77
C ASN A 328 -17.03 27.01 11.78
N GLU A 329 -15.71 26.87 11.63
CA GLU A 329 -14.69 27.46 12.52
C GLU A 329 -14.07 28.72 11.88
N PRO A 330 -13.55 29.66 12.68
CA PRO A 330 -12.87 30.84 12.15
C PRO A 330 -11.66 30.51 11.26
N ASP A 331 -11.42 31.36 10.26
CA ASP A 331 -10.21 31.30 9.42
C ASP A 331 -8.94 31.39 10.29
N ARG A 332 -7.97 30.52 10.01
CA ARG A 332 -6.63 30.51 10.63
C ARG A 332 -5.49 30.75 9.64
N PHE A 333 -5.79 30.72 8.35
CA PHE A 333 -4.87 30.95 7.25
C PHE A 333 -5.57 31.81 6.17
N ASP A 334 -4.81 32.44 5.29
CA ASP A 334 -5.36 33.05 4.07
C ASP A 334 -5.79 31.94 3.09
N PHE A 335 -4.94 30.93 2.92
CA PHE A 335 -5.19 29.79 2.02
C PHE A 335 -4.92 28.43 2.66
N SER A 336 -5.84 27.49 2.43
CA SER A 336 -5.55 26.06 2.44
C SER A 336 -5.20 25.61 1.02
N ILE A 337 -4.11 24.87 0.84
CA ILE A 337 -3.72 24.24 -0.42
C ILE A 337 -4.03 22.74 -0.30
N SER A 338 -4.78 22.19 -1.24
CA SER A 338 -5.26 20.81 -1.22
C SER A 338 -4.63 19.98 -2.32
N LEU A 339 -4.25 18.75 -1.99
CA LEU A 339 -3.79 17.73 -2.93
C LEU A 339 -4.46 16.39 -2.65
N VAL A 340 -4.99 15.72 -3.66
CA VAL A 340 -5.32 14.29 -3.57
C VAL A 340 -4.13 13.48 -4.06
N ALA A 341 -3.61 12.60 -3.21
CA ALA A 341 -2.44 11.77 -3.47
C ALA A 341 -2.86 10.30 -3.61
N TYR A 342 -2.33 9.60 -4.63
CA TYR A 342 -2.53 8.18 -4.86
C TYR A 342 -1.16 7.48 -4.91
N ASP A 343 -1.04 6.30 -5.53
CA ASP A 343 0.28 5.69 -5.81
C ASP A 343 0.97 6.33 -7.03
N ASN A 344 1.10 7.66 -7.03
CA ASN A 344 1.67 8.48 -8.10
C ASN A 344 2.75 9.44 -7.56
N LEU A 345 3.78 8.85 -6.93
CA LEU A 345 4.84 9.60 -6.25
C LEU A 345 5.56 10.66 -7.11
N PRO A 346 5.90 10.45 -8.40
CA PRO A 346 6.53 11.48 -9.23
C PRO A 346 5.68 12.75 -9.36
N GLU A 347 4.38 12.59 -9.56
CA GLU A 347 3.38 13.65 -9.70
C GLU A 347 3.18 14.37 -8.35
N ILE A 348 2.99 13.60 -7.26
CA ILE A 348 2.89 14.13 -5.89
C ILE A 348 4.12 14.98 -5.56
N ARG A 349 5.32 14.45 -5.82
CA ARG A 349 6.59 15.14 -5.56
C ARG A 349 6.70 16.43 -6.35
N THR A 350 6.34 16.41 -7.63
CA THR A 350 6.36 17.60 -8.51
C THR A 350 5.54 18.74 -7.91
N THR A 351 4.33 18.44 -7.43
CA THR A 351 3.44 19.43 -6.82
C THR A 351 3.93 19.85 -5.44
N VAL A 352 4.20 18.90 -4.54
CA VAL A 352 4.61 19.16 -3.15
C VAL A 352 5.92 19.94 -3.08
N GLU A 353 6.95 19.59 -3.87
CA GLU A 353 8.21 20.35 -3.88
C GLU A 353 8.04 21.79 -4.40
N SER A 354 7.09 22.03 -5.31
CA SER A 354 6.78 23.40 -5.76
C SER A 354 6.07 24.22 -4.67
N ILE A 355 5.16 23.61 -3.91
CA ILE A 355 4.50 24.21 -2.76
C ILE A 355 5.51 24.51 -1.65
N LEU A 356 6.37 23.56 -1.28
CA LEU A 356 7.35 23.73 -0.20
C LEU A 356 8.38 24.83 -0.47
N LYS A 357 8.65 25.17 -1.74
CA LYS A 357 9.47 26.34 -2.11
C LYS A 357 8.78 27.67 -1.81
N ILE A 358 7.45 27.71 -1.77
CA ILE A 358 6.64 28.92 -1.52
C ILE A 358 6.23 29.01 -0.05
N LEU A 359 5.89 27.88 0.56
CA LEU A 359 5.32 27.77 1.91
C LEU A 359 6.02 28.61 3.01
N PRO A 360 7.37 28.66 3.12
CA PRO A 360 8.04 29.41 4.18
C PRO A 360 8.30 30.89 3.85
N ARG A 361 8.05 31.33 2.61
CA ARG A 361 8.39 32.68 2.12
C ARG A 361 7.20 33.50 1.64
N SER A 362 6.01 32.90 1.55
CA SER A 362 4.83 33.62 1.08
C SER A 362 4.44 34.72 2.06
N VAL A 363 4.04 35.87 1.52
CA VAL A 363 3.50 36.99 2.31
C VAL A 363 2.12 36.66 2.90
N ARG A 364 1.45 35.62 2.39
CA ARG A 364 0.18 35.11 2.90
C ARG A 364 0.39 33.92 3.81
N SER A 365 -0.50 33.75 4.78
CA SER A 365 -0.51 32.60 5.66
C SER A 365 -1.10 31.39 4.93
N LEU A 366 -0.30 30.32 4.81
CA LEU A 366 -0.63 29.13 4.02
C LEU A 366 -0.65 27.88 4.90
N GLU A 367 -1.55 26.95 4.60
CA GLU A 367 -1.46 25.55 5.02
C GLU A 367 -1.60 24.60 3.84
N VAL A 368 -1.12 23.36 4.01
CA VAL A 368 -1.21 22.28 3.01
C VAL A 368 -1.97 21.10 3.62
N ILE A 369 -2.90 20.54 2.85
CA ILE A 369 -3.69 19.37 3.22
C ILE A 369 -3.58 18.35 2.09
N VAL A 370 -2.92 17.23 2.37
CA VAL A 370 -2.81 16.11 1.44
C VAL A 370 -3.78 15.00 1.88
N ALA A 371 -4.70 14.62 1.00
CA ALA A 371 -5.58 13.48 1.20
C ALA A 371 -4.97 12.27 0.48
N GLU A 372 -4.32 11.39 1.25
CA GLU A 372 -3.56 10.23 0.78
C GLU A 372 -4.50 9.02 0.65
N MET A 373 -4.78 8.59 -0.58
CA MET A 373 -5.81 7.62 -0.96
C MET A 373 -5.28 6.18 -1.09
N ASN A 374 -4.52 5.71 -0.09
CA ASN A 374 -3.94 4.36 -0.04
C ASN A 374 -2.98 4.06 -1.22
N GLY A 375 -1.98 4.93 -1.38
CA GLY A 375 -0.79 4.72 -2.19
C GLY A 375 0.23 3.77 -1.54
N SER A 376 1.36 3.52 -2.21
CA SER A 376 2.40 2.63 -1.68
C SER A 376 3.17 3.24 -0.51
N GLU A 377 3.92 2.40 0.22
CA GLU A 377 4.78 2.84 1.33
C GLU A 377 5.73 3.99 0.92
N ARG A 378 6.16 4.04 -0.34
CA ARG A 378 7.00 5.13 -0.88
C ARG A 378 6.32 6.50 -0.84
N VAL A 379 4.99 6.54 -0.92
CA VAL A 379 4.19 7.76 -0.77
C VAL A 379 4.07 8.13 0.71
N PHE A 380 3.90 7.14 1.59
CA PHE A 380 3.90 7.34 3.04
C PHE A 380 5.26 7.87 3.55
N GLU A 381 6.37 7.21 3.18
CA GLU A 381 7.75 7.62 3.49
C GLU A 381 8.09 9.03 2.99
N TYR A 382 7.47 9.48 1.89
CA TYR A 382 7.65 10.84 1.38
C TYR A 382 6.81 11.88 2.13
N LEU A 383 5.54 11.58 2.41
CA LEU A 383 4.59 12.53 3.00
C LEU A 383 4.67 12.63 4.54
N ALA A 384 4.97 11.53 5.24
CA ALA A 384 4.95 11.50 6.70
C ALA A 384 6.04 12.41 7.35
N PRO A 385 7.30 12.45 6.85
CA PRO A 385 8.30 13.38 7.37
C PRO A 385 7.93 14.85 7.13
N LEU A 386 7.21 15.16 6.04
CA LEU A 386 6.73 16.52 5.75
C LEU A 386 5.65 16.94 6.74
N ALA A 387 4.71 16.06 7.07
CA ALA A 387 3.68 16.29 8.08
C ALA A 387 4.26 16.44 9.51
N GLN A 388 5.42 15.85 9.78
CA GLN A 388 6.14 16.02 11.04
C GLN A 388 7.01 17.29 11.07
N GLY A 389 7.62 17.65 9.93
CA GLY A 389 8.55 18.78 9.82
C GLY A 389 7.90 20.16 9.67
N TYR A 390 6.68 20.23 9.11
CA TYR A 390 5.97 21.48 8.85
C TYR A 390 4.62 21.52 9.59
N ALA A 391 4.50 22.37 10.61
CA ALA A 391 3.28 22.48 11.44
C ALA A 391 2.01 22.87 10.67
N ASN A 392 2.17 23.48 9.49
CA ASN A 392 1.11 23.85 8.56
C ASN A 392 0.97 22.87 7.37
N PHE A 393 1.68 21.73 7.36
CA PHE A 393 1.50 20.65 6.38
C PHE A 393 0.83 19.47 7.07
N ARG A 394 -0.33 19.03 6.57
CA ARG A 394 -1.12 17.95 7.16
C ARG A 394 -1.42 16.89 6.10
N VAL A 395 -1.36 15.63 6.50
CA VAL A 395 -1.70 14.49 5.65
C VAL A 395 -2.79 13.68 6.34
N VAL A 396 -3.86 13.39 5.60
CA VAL A 396 -4.93 12.50 6.03
C VAL A 396 -4.81 11.22 5.21
N TYR A 397 -4.60 10.10 5.89
CA TYR A 397 -4.36 8.81 5.25
C TYR A 397 -5.65 7.98 5.21
N ALA A 398 -6.05 7.51 4.04
CA ALA A 398 -7.17 6.60 3.88
C ALA A 398 -6.71 5.14 4.04
N GLN A 399 -7.58 4.29 4.59
CA GLN A 399 -7.36 2.86 4.78
C GLN A 399 -7.53 2.06 3.47
N THR A 400 -8.19 2.66 2.49
CA THR A 400 -8.47 2.17 1.14
C THR A 400 -8.63 3.36 0.21
N ASN A 401 -8.40 3.22 -1.10
CA ASN A 401 -8.66 4.30 -2.06
C ASN A 401 -10.15 4.67 -2.07
N LEU A 402 -10.51 5.86 -1.58
CA LEU A 402 -11.90 6.33 -1.51
C LEU A 402 -12.41 6.93 -2.83
N GLY A 403 -11.50 7.35 -3.72
CA GLY A 403 -11.80 8.02 -4.99
C GLY A 403 -11.66 9.54 -4.91
N GLU A 404 -11.68 10.20 -6.07
CA GLU A 404 -11.33 11.61 -6.21
C GLU A 404 -12.20 12.56 -5.39
N ALA A 405 -13.52 12.49 -5.55
CA ALA A 405 -14.45 13.35 -4.82
C ALA A 405 -14.31 13.19 -3.30
N ALA A 406 -14.14 11.96 -2.80
CA ALA A 406 -13.89 11.70 -1.37
C ALA A 406 -12.56 12.30 -0.88
N GLY A 407 -11.50 12.23 -1.69
CA GLY A 407 -10.21 12.87 -1.42
C GLY A 407 -10.34 14.40 -1.30
N ARG A 408 -11.01 15.04 -2.26
CA ARG A 408 -11.28 16.49 -2.24
C ARG A 408 -12.21 16.88 -1.07
N ASN A 409 -13.19 16.05 -0.76
CA ASN A 409 -14.10 16.20 0.38
C ASN A 409 -13.42 16.16 1.75
N ILE A 410 -12.33 15.39 1.90
CA ILE A 410 -11.48 15.42 3.09
C ILE A 410 -10.80 16.79 3.22
N ALA A 411 -10.26 17.33 2.13
CA ALA A 411 -9.60 18.63 2.15
C ALA A 411 -10.59 19.78 2.38
N LEU A 412 -11.78 19.75 1.76
CA LEU A 412 -12.89 20.68 2.03
C LEU A 412 -13.21 20.71 3.54
N ARG A 413 -13.42 19.54 4.17
CA ARG A 413 -13.66 19.41 5.63
C ARG A 413 -12.49 19.88 6.48
N GLN A 414 -11.25 19.55 6.10
CA GLN A 414 -10.06 19.85 6.89
C GLN A 414 -9.54 21.29 6.73
N SER A 415 -10.05 22.05 5.75
CA SER A 415 -9.64 23.41 5.43
C SER A 415 -9.91 24.41 6.57
N ARG A 416 -8.92 25.26 6.84
CA ARG A 416 -8.97 26.35 7.83
C ARG A 416 -8.55 27.70 7.24
N GLY A 417 -8.28 27.75 5.93
CA GLY A 417 -7.97 28.99 5.22
C GLY A 417 -9.22 29.72 4.75
N LYS A 418 -9.17 31.05 4.66
CA LYS A 418 -10.26 31.88 4.07
C LYS A 418 -10.61 31.43 2.65
N TYR A 419 -9.59 31.03 1.90
CA TYR A 419 -9.70 30.42 0.59
C TYR A 419 -9.12 28.99 0.59
N LEU A 420 -9.63 28.13 -0.28
CA LEU A 420 -9.15 26.77 -0.52
C LEU A 420 -8.77 26.62 -1.99
N LEU A 421 -7.49 26.34 -2.24
CA LEU A 421 -6.92 26.04 -3.55
C LEU A 421 -6.84 24.51 -3.73
N LEU A 422 -7.71 23.94 -4.55
CA LEU A 422 -7.66 22.53 -4.96
C LEU A 422 -6.68 22.37 -6.14
N LEU A 423 -5.70 21.47 -6.00
CA LEU A 423 -4.72 21.12 -7.05
C LEU A 423 -4.67 19.61 -7.31
N ASP A 424 -4.59 19.23 -8.58
CA ASP A 424 -4.20 17.87 -8.97
C ASP A 424 -2.70 17.61 -8.77
N ALA A 425 -2.35 16.37 -8.43
CA ALA A 425 -0.96 15.90 -8.43
C ALA A 425 -0.36 15.94 -9.84
N GLY A 426 0.87 16.43 -9.95
CA GLY A 426 1.61 16.59 -11.21
C GLY A 426 1.64 18.03 -11.72
N LEU A 427 0.81 18.91 -11.18
CA LEU A 427 0.86 20.35 -11.44
C LEU A 427 2.01 21.02 -10.68
N ARG A 428 2.61 22.08 -11.23
CA ARG A 428 3.71 22.82 -10.59
C ARG A 428 3.31 24.26 -10.32
N LEU A 429 3.53 24.73 -9.09
CA LEU A 429 3.48 26.16 -8.79
C LEU A 429 4.73 26.86 -9.33
N THR A 430 4.53 27.87 -10.17
CA THR A 430 5.59 28.62 -10.88
C THR A 430 6.22 29.71 -10.01
N GLY A 431 5.46 30.28 -9.09
CA GLY A 431 5.85 31.39 -8.22
C GLY A 431 4.88 31.60 -7.06
N ASP A 432 5.20 32.56 -6.19
CA ASP A 432 4.30 32.98 -5.11
C ASP A 432 3.32 34.04 -5.62
N TYR A 433 2.12 33.59 -5.99
CA TYR A 433 1.03 34.44 -6.49
C TYR A 433 -0.12 34.60 -5.48
N PHE A 434 0.06 34.16 -4.22
CA PHE A 434 -1.02 34.13 -3.24
C PHE A 434 -1.53 35.53 -2.84
N GLU A 435 -0.69 36.58 -2.91
CA GLU A 435 -1.13 37.96 -2.72
C GLU A 435 -2.04 38.44 -3.86
N ASP A 436 -1.65 38.20 -5.11
CA ASP A 436 -2.44 38.58 -6.28
C ASP A 436 -3.76 37.79 -6.33
N LEU A 437 -3.72 36.50 -6.01
CA LEU A 437 -4.89 35.64 -5.93
C LEU A 437 -5.81 36.08 -4.80
N TRP A 438 -5.26 36.49 -3.65
CA TRP A 438 -6.07 37.04 -2.56
C TRP A 438 -6.76 38.33 -3.00
N ARG A 439 -6.05 39.25 -3.68
CA ARG A 439 -6.65 40.51 -4.16
C ARG A 439 -7.76 40.24 -5.18
N GLU A 440 -7.51 39.38 -6.16
CA GLU A 440 -8.50 38.98 -7.16
C GLU A 440 -9.74 38.37 -6.49
N CYS A 441 -9.54 37.37 -5.63
CA CYS A 441 -10.64 36.71 -4.93
C CYS A 441 -11.39 37.66 -3.99
N ASP A 442 -10.72 38.54 -3.23
CA ASP A 442 -11.37 39.42 -2.25
C ASP A 442 -12.14 40.57 -2.92
N GLN A 443 -11.55 41.21 -3.93
CA GLN A 443 -12.20 42.27 -4.72
C GLN A 443 -13.43 41.73 -5.46
N LEU A 444 -13.30 40.56 -6.11
CA LEU A 444 -14.39 39.98 -6.89
C LEU A 444 -15.46 39.30 -6.02
N SER A 445 -15.08 38.66 -4.91
CA SER A 445 -16.04 38.04 -3.97
C SER A 445 -16.78 39.07 -3.11
N GLY A 446 -16.24 40.28 -2.97
CA GLY A 446 -16.95 41.41 -2.34
C GLY A 446 -18.11 41.95 -3.19
N GLN A 447 -18.10 41.69 -4.51
CA GLN A 447 -19.17 42.09 -5.45
C GLN A 447 -20.08 40.93 -5.84
N THR A 448 -19.52 39.73 -6.05
CA THR A 448 -20.29 38.52 -6.38
C THR A 448 -19.51 37.29 -5.94
N PRO A 449 -20.00 36.50 -4.96
CA PRO A 449 -19.38 35.24 -4.56
C PRO A 449 -19.16 34.31 -5.76
N ALA A 450 -17.98 33.69 -5.83
CA ALA A 450 -17.57 32.94 -7.01
C ALA A 450 -16.68 31.73 -6.69
N LEU A 451 -16.79 30.72 -7.57
CA LEU A 451 -15.77 29.70 -7.78
C LEU A 451 -14.79 30.19 -8.84
N PHE A 452 -13.49 30.19 -8.53
CA PHE A 452 -12.43 30.57 -9.45
C PHE A 452 -11.73 29.32 -10.01
N GLY A 453 -11.33 29.34 -11.27
CA GLY A 453 -10.59 28.23 -11.88
C GLY A 453 -9.66 28.66 -13.01
N ALA A 454 -8.59 27.88 -13.25
CA ALA A 454 -7.63 28.16 -14.33
C ALA A 454 -8.06 27.58 -15.69
N TYR A 455 -8.83 26.50 -15.69
CA TYR A 455 -9.11 25.69 -16.88
C TYR A 455 -10.62 25.58 -17.13
N PRO A 456 -11.23 26.59 -17.78
CA PRO A 456 -12.63 26.55 -18.18
C PRO A 456 -12.88 25.44 -19.20
N VAL A 457 -14.12 24.95 -19.24
CA VAL A 457 -14.61 24.07 -20.31
C VAL A 457 -15.78 24.70 -21.05
N THR A 458 -15.87 24.41 -22.34
CA THR A 458 -17.06 24.66 -23.17
C THR A 458 -17.87 23.37 -23.21
N LEU A 459 -19.18 23.44 -22.96
CA LEU A 459 -20.07 22.29 -23.08
C LEU A 459 -20.48 22.11 -24.54
N LEU A 460 -20.23 20.92 -25.09
CA LEU A 460 -20.61 20.57 -26.45
C LEU A 460 -22.09 20.21 -26.49
N ARG A 461 -22.80 20.73 -27.49
CA ARG A 461 -24.25 20.59 -27.63
C ARG A 461 -24.66 20.15 -29.02
N ASP A 462 -25.67 19.29 -29.08
CA ASP A 462 -26.47 19.06 -30.29
C ASP A 462 -27.92 19.46 -29.98
N GLY A 463 -28.39 20.55 -30.58
CA GLY A 463 -29.62 21.23 -30.14
C GLY A 463 -29.60 21.58 -28.65
N SER A 464 -30.55 21.05 -27.89
CA SER A 464 -30.65 21.18 -26.42
C SER A 464 -29.76 20.21 -25.63
N HIS A 465 -29.23 19.16 -26.28
CA HIS A 465 -28.64 17.99 -25.63
C HIS A 465 -27.15 18.18 -25.39
N LEU A 466 -26.64 17.76 -24.21
CA LEU A 466 -25.19 17.77 -23.94
C LEU A 466 -24.53 16.51 -24.52
N THR A 467 -23.61 16.70 -25.45
CA THR A 467 -22.88 15.61 -26.11
C THR A 467 -21.48 15.39 -25.53
N GLY A 468 -20.91 16.40 -24.88
CA GLY A 468 -19.58 16.32 -24.24
C GLY A 468 -19.10 17.67 -23.71
N TYR A 469 -17.80 17.80 -23.53
CA TYR A 469 -17.14 19.06 -23.15
C TYR A 469 -15.68 19.08 -23.62
N ASP A 470 -15.19 20.27 -23.95
CA ASP A 470 -13.78 20.52 -24.33
C ASP A 470 -13.16 21.59 -23.44
N LEU A 471 -11.82 21.59 -23.31
CA LEU A 471 -11.09 22.69 -22.67
C LEU A 471 -11.22 23.96 -23.51
N ALA A 472 -11.71 25.03 -22.91
CA ALA A 472 -11.85 26.32 -23.56
C ALA A 472 -10.53 27.10 -23.59
N SER A 473 -10.35 27.95 -24.60
CA SER A 473 -9.20 28.87 -24.64
C SER A 473 -9.32 29.95 -23.57
N THR A 474 -8.24 30.16 -22.81
CA THR A 474 -8.14 31.24 -21.82
C THR A 474 -7.84 32.58 -22.47
N THR A 475 -8.46 33.65 -21.99
CA THR A 475 -8.04 35.03 -22.29
C THR A 475 -7.21 35.53 -21.11
N LYS A 476 -5.91 35.76 -21.32
CA LYS A 476 -4.89 35.86 -20.24
C LYS A 476 -4.93 37.15 -19.41
N ASP A 477 -5.91 38.00 -19.69
CA ASP A 477 -5.89 39.44 -19.36
C ASP A 477 -7.06 39.88 -18.46
N ALA A 478 -8.12 39.07 -18.31
CA ALA A 478 -9.25 39.40 -17.44
C ALA A 478 -9.97 38.15 -16.89
N ALA A 479 -10.63 38.30 -15.74
CA ALA A 479 -11.48 37.25 -15.19
C ALA A 479 -12.82 37.19 -15.96
N VAL A 480 -12.97 36.18 -16.82
CA VAL A 480 -14.17 35.97 -17.66
C VAL A 480 -15.11 34.94 -17.02
N ALA A 481 -16.41 35.03 -17.30
CA ALA A 481 -17.38 34.02 -16.88
C ALA A 481 -17.11 32.66 -17.56
N ALA A 482 -17.19 31.57 -16.81
CA ALA A 482 -17.06 30.19 -17.32
C ALA A 482 -18.41 29.45 -17.32
N GLU A 483 -18.60 28.50 -18.24
CA GLU A 483 -19.76 27.58 -18.16
C GLU A 483 -19.56 26.54 -17.04
N ALA A 484 -18.35 25.99 -16.95
CA ALA A 484 -17.86 25.07 -15.93
C ALA A 484 -16.32 25.01 -15.98
N PHE A 485 -15.70 24.27 -15.05
CA PHE A 485 -14.25 24.04 -15.02
C PHE A 485 -13.89 22.56 -15.11
N GLU A 486 -12.76 22.25 -15.76
CA GLU A 486 -12.21 20.89 -15.82
C GLU A 486 -11.80 20.36 -14.43
N GLY A 487 -11.46 21.27 -13.52
CA GLY A 487 -11.36 21.01 -12.08
C GLY A 487 -9.96 20.74 -11.51
N SER A 488 -8.89 20.76 -12.30
CA SER A 488 -7.53 20.47 -11.80
C SER A 488 -6.94 21.57 -10.91
N VAL A 489 -7.45 22.81 -11.08
CA VAL A 489 -7.05 24.01 -10.33
C VAL A 489 -8.33 24.81 -10.08
N LEU A 490 -8.76 24.85 -8.82
CA LEU A 490 -9.93 25.61 -8.36
C LEU A 490 -9.59 26.39 -7.10
N CYS A 491 -9.99 27.65 -6.99
CA CYS A 491 -9.93 28.44 -5.76
C CYS A 491 -11.35 28.78 -5.30
N ILE A 492 -11.65 28.48 -4.04
CA ILE A 492 -12.97 28.57 -3.43
C ILE A 492 -12.87 29.44 -2.17
N ARG A 493 -13.76 30.42 -1.98
CA ARG A 493 -13.94 31.05 -0.67
C ARG A 493 -14.59 30.05 0.29
N ARG A 494 -13.93 29.69 1.39
CA ARG A 494 -14.30 28.53 2.23
C ARG A 494 -15.74 28.58 2.75
N SER A 495 -16.25 29.76 3.06
CA SER A 495 -17.64 29.96 3.51
C SER A 495 -18.70 29.51 2.49
N LEU A 496 -18.40 29.51 1.18
CA LEU A 496 -19.37 29.12 0.14
C LEU A 496 -19.61 27.60 0.09
N ILE A 497 -18.76 26.80 0.73
CA ILE A 497 -18.89 25.34 0.79
C ILE A 497 -20.12 24.93 1.63
N GLU A 498 -20.54 25.77 2.58
CA GLU A 498 -21.74 25.51 3.39
C GLU A 498 -23.02 25.52 2.54
N GLU A 499 -23.08 26.37 1.51
CA GLU A 499 -24.22 26.49 0.60
C GLU A 499 -24.09 25.61 -0.65
N ALA A 500 -22.92 25.59 -1.29
CA ALA A 500 -22.65 24.79 -2.49
C ALA A 500 -22.48 23.29 -2.20
N GLY A 501 -22.28 22.92 -0.93
CA GLY A 501 -22.14 21.55 -0.47
C GLY A 501 -20.79 20.91 -0.77
N PHE A 502 -20.75 19.58 -0.57
CA PHE A 502 -19.60 18.74 -0.87
C PHE A 502 -19.74 18.06 -2.24
N MET A 503 -18.63 17.62 -2.82
CA MET A 503 -18.63 16.86 -4.07
C MET A 503 -19.34 15.51 -3.91
N ASP A 504 -20.04 15.04 -4.95
CA ASP A 504 -20.65 13.71 -4.92
C ASP A 504 -19.58 12.60 -4.96
N GLU A 505 -19.52 11.78 -3.92
CA GLU A 505 -18.52 10.72 -3.74
C GLU A 505 -18.68 9.53 -4.70
N HIS A 506 -19.76 9.49 -5.50
CA HIS A 506 -19.86 8.57 -6.64
C HIS A 506 -18.84 8.88 -7.76
N PHE A 507 -18.36 10.13 -7.86
CA PHE A 507 -17.25 10.51 -8.76
C PHE A 507 -15.90 10.05 -8.19
N ARG A 508 -15.66 8.74 -8.28
CA ARG A 508 -14.40 8.11 -7.84
C ARG A 508 -13.24 8.33 -8.81
N PHE A 509 -13.53 8.70 -10.05
CA PHE A 509 -12.60 9.08 -11.11
C PHE A 509 -12.62 10.61 -11.30
N PRO A 510 -11.55 11.29 -11.79
CA PRO A 510 -11.47 12.76 -11.72
C PRO A 510 -12.14 13.50 -12.89
N TYR A 511 -12.58 12.80 -13.95
CA TYR A 511 -13.24 13.41 -15.11
C TYR A 511 -14.70 13.74 -14.80
N ALA A 512 -15.27 14.77 -15.43
CA ALA A 512 -16.58 15.37 -15.13
C ALA A 512 -16.82 15.88 -13.68
N LEU A 513 -16.03 15.49 -12.68
CA LEU A 513 -16.15 15.98 -11.29
C LEU A 513 -15.99 17.51 -11.17
N GLY A 514 -15.09 18.11 -11.96
CA GLY A 514 -14.95 19.56 -12.02
C GLY A 514 -16.21 20.26 -12.55
N LEU A 515 -16.92 19.62 -13.50
CA LEU A 515 -18.15 20.13 -14.09
C LEU A 515 -19.31 20.04 -13.08
N ASP A 516 -19.47 18.88 -12.44
CA ASP A 516 -20.46 18.64 -11.39
C ASP A 516 -20.34 19.66 -10.25
N TYR A 517 -19.13 19.86 -9.73
CA TYR A 517 -18.88 20.84 -8.67
C TYR A 517 -18.96 22.30 -9.16
N SER A 518 -18.78 22.57 -10.46
CA SER A 518 -19.08 23.89 -11.02
C SER A 518 -20.60 24.15 -11.03
N TYR A 519 -21.40 23.12 -11.33
CA TYR A 519 -22.85 23.20 -11.31
C TYR A 519 -23.40 23.37 -9.90
N SER A 520 -22.81 22.75 -8.86
CA SER A 520 -23.26 22.96 -7.48
C SER A 520 -23.11 24.40 -6.99
N PHE A 521 -22.12 25.14 -7.48
CA PHE A 521 -21.99 26.58 -7.25
C PHE A 521 -23.01 27.39 -8.06
N LYS A 522 -23.21 27.03 -9.33
CA LYS A 522 -24.16 27.69 -10.23
C LYS A 522 -25.61 27.56 -9.77
N ASP A 523 -25.99 26.42 -9.21
CA ASP A 523 -27.31 26.14 -8.61
C ASP A 523 -27.63 27.07 -7.43
N LYS A 524 -26.60 27.52 -6.68
CA LYS A 524 -26.73 28.53 -5.62
C LYS A 524 -26.62 29.97 -6.12
N GLY A 525 -26.56 30.18 -7.44
CA GLY A 525 -26.40 31.50 -8.04
C GLY A 525 -25.00 32.11 -7.90
N PHE A 526 -24.00 31.33 -7.48
CA PHE A 526 -22.62 31.78 -7.42
C PHE A 526 -22.02 31.87 -8.83
N ALA A 527 -21.15 32.86 -9.05
CA ALA A 527 -20.49 33.04 -10.33
C ALA A 527 -19.35 32.02 -10.53
N LEU A 528 -19.08 31.67 -11.78
CA LEU A 528 -17.91 30.89 -12.19
C LEU A 528 -16.96 31.83 -12.94
N LYS A 529 -15.76 32.07 -12.40
CA LYS A 529 -14.80 33.05 -12.94
C LYS A 529 -13.46 32.41 -13.29
N VAL A 530 -13.05 32.52 -14.56
CA VAL A 530 -11.69 32.18 -14.97
C VAL A 530 -10.74 33.12 -14.22
N SER A 531 -9.64 32.60 -13.66
CA SER A 531 -8.63 33.39 -12.97
C SER A 531 -7.32 33.40 -13.77
N PRO A 532 -6.94 34.54 -14.37
CA PRO A 532 -5.62 34.71 -14.96
C PRO A 532 -4.48 34.57 -13.95
N VAL A 533 -4.74 34.79 -12.65
CA VAL A 533 -3.74 34.55 -11.60
C VAL A 533 -3.50 33.05 -11.43
N LEU A 534 -4.55 32.23 -11.33
CA LEU A 534 -4.41 30.77 -11.25
C LEU A 534 -3.76 30.17 -12.50
N GLU A 535 -4.06 30.71 -13.70
CA GLU A 535 -3.43 30.29 -14.95
C GLU A 535 -1.91 30.58 -14.95
N LYS A 536 -1.48 31.76 -14.46
CA LYS A 536 -0.06 32.14 -14.35
C LYS A 536 0.67 31.38 -13.25
N MET A 537 -0.02 31.10 -12.15
CA MET A 537 0.48 30.43 -10.96
C MET A 537 0.78 28.95 -11.17
N VAL A 538 0.12 28.28 -12.12
CA VAL A 538 0.20 26.82 -12.31
C VAL A 538 0.67 26.42 -13.71
N GLU A 539 1.81 25.75 -13.76
CA GLU A 539 2.31 25.06 -14.95
C GLU A 539 1.77 23.63 -15.00
N ARG A 540 1.25 23.22 -16.17
CA ARG A 540 1.03 21.81 -16.54
C ARG A 540 2.29 21.29 -17.24
N PRO A 541 3.10 20.40 -16.64
CA PRO A 541 4.29 19.87 -17.29
C PRO A 541 3.96 19.09 -18.57
N ALA A 542 4.90 19.02 -19.51
CA ALA A 542 4.77 18.18 -20.69
C ALA A 542 4.57 16.71 -20.28
N GLY A 543 3.52 16.06 -20.81
CA GLY A 543 3.13 14.71 -20.42
C GLY A 543 2.29 14.62 -19.15
N PHE A 544 1.82 15.75 -18.58
CA PHE A 544 0.83 15.73 -17.49
C PHE A 544 -0.41 14.92 -17.87
N ALA A 545 -0.71 13.91 -17.06
CA ALA A 545 -1.95 13.16 -17.11
C ALA A 545 -2.47 12.98 -15.68
N ARG A 546 -3.78 13.13 -15.49
CA ARG A 546 -4.42 12.82 -14.20
C ARG A 546 -4.23 11.33 -13.87
N PRO A 547 -4.09 10.96 -12.58
CA PRO A 547 -3.81 9.58 -12.21
C PRO A 547 -4.93 8.63 -12.70
N VAL A 548 -4.54 7.69 -13.56
CA VAL A 548 -5.44 6.69 -14.16
C VAL A 548 -5.59 5.41 -13.32
N TYR A 549 -5.06 5.40 -12.10
CA TYR A 549 -5.18 4.33 -11.10
C TYR A 549 -4.78 2.92 -11.58
N GLY A 550 -3.85 2.82 -12.55
CA GLY A 550 -3.43 1.55 -13.15
C GLY A 550 -4.46 0.90 -14.07
N LEU A 551 -5.53 1.62 -14.45
CA LEU A 551 -6.57 1.16 -15.35
C LEU A 551 -6.08 1.12 -16.81
N SER A 552 -6.52 0.11 -17.58
CA SER A 552 -6.31 0.08 -19.03
C SER A 552 -7.03 1.25 -19.72
N PRO A 553 -6.64 1.66 -20.94
CA PRO A 553 -7.31 2.74 -21.67
C PRO A 553 -8.82 2.55 -21.81
N GLU A 554 -9.26 1.30 -22.01
CA GLU A 554 -10.67 0.93 -22.07
C GLU A 554 -11.37 1.06 -20.71
N GLN A 555 -10.73 0.64 -19.62
CA GLN A 555 -11.26 0.81 -18.27
C GLN A 555 -11.36 2.29 -17.89
N GLN A 556 -10.37 3.11 -18.27
CA GLN A 556 -10.43 4.57 -18.09
C GLN A 556 -11.62 5.17 -18.84
N GLU A 557 -11.84 4.75 -20.09
CA GLU A 557 -12.97 5.21 -20.90
C GLU A 557 -14.31 4.84 -20.27
N ARG A 558 -14.47 3.60 -19.79
CA ARG A 558 -15.65 3.18 -19.03
C ARG A 558 -15.89 4.04 -17.77
N GLN A 559 -14.83 4.47 -17.06
CA GLN A 559 -14.97 5.39 -15.92
C GLN A 559 -15.30 6.83 -16.36
N ARG A 560 -14.72 7.33 -17.46
CA ARG A 560 -15.09 8.64 -18.04
C ARG A 560 -16.56 8.68 -18.42
N GLN A 561 -17.03 7.68 -19.15
CA GLN A 561 -18.44 7.53 -19.54
C GLN A 561 -19.36 7.41 -18.32
N ARG A 562 -18.99 6.61 -17.31
CA ARG A 562 -19.74 6.51 -16.06
C ARG A 562 -19.89 7.87 -15.36
N ASN A 563 -18.79 8.63 -15.23
CA ASN A 563 -18.81 9.94 -14.60
C ASN A 563 -19.60 10.97 -15.42
N TRP A 564 -19.50 10.93 -16.75
CA TRP A 564 -20.31 11.77 -17.63
C TRP A 564 -21.81 11.50 -17.44
N GLN A 565 -22.21 10.22 -17.42
CA GLN A 565 -23.59 9.84 -17.16
C GLN A 565 -24.05 10.27 -15.75
N LEU A 566 -23.21 10.11 -14.71
CA LEU A 566 -23.51 10.62 -13.37
C LEU A 566 -23.78 12.13 -13.37
N PHE A 567 -22.92 12.93 -14.02
CA PHE A 567 -23.12 14.36 -14.18
C PHE A 567 -24.46 14.69 -14.89
N LEU A 568 -24.77 14.00 -15.99
CA LEU A 568 -26.06 14.21 -16.66
C LEU A 568 -27.26 13.92 -15.74
N ARG A 569 -27.20 12.87 -14.90
CA ARG A 569 -28.29 12.56 -13.95
C ARG A 569 -28.46 13.63 -12.90
N SER A 570 -27.36 14.01 -12.24
CA SER A 570 -27.36 14.95 -11.10
C SER A 570 -28.05 16.26 -11.44
N TRP A 571 -27.95 16.68 -12.70
CA TRP A 571 -28.46 17.96 -13.19
C TRP A 571 -29.67 17.84 -14.13
N GLY A 572 -30.24 16.64 -14.29
CA GLY A 572 -31.44 16.41 -15.10
C GLY A 572 -31.22 16.61 -16.62
N LEU A 573 -30.00 16.35 -17.09
CA LEU A 573 -29.53 16.58 -18.46
C LEU A 573 -29.46 15.27 -19.30
N GLU A 574 -29.97 14.15 -18.76
CA GLU A 574 -30.13 12.89 -19.52
C GLU A 574 -31.24 13.00 -20.58
N ASP A 575 -31.01 12.38 -21.73
CA ASP A 575 -32.05 12.16 -22.74
C ASP A 575 -33.12 11.21 -22.18
N ARG A 576 -34.34 11.74 -21.98
CA ARG A 576 -35.51 10.94 -21.57
C ARG A 576 -36.20 10.20 -22.73
N GLU A 577 -35.65 10.28 -23.95
CA GLU A 577 -36.28 9.81 -25.19
C GLU A 577 -35.43 8.77 -25.97
N ARG A 578 -34.57 7.99 -25.29
CA ARG A 578 -33.83 6.86 -25.89
C ARG A 578 -33.99 5.56 -25.09
#